data_AF-A0A8J3VE43-F1
#
_entry.id   AF-A0A8J3VE43-F1
#
_cell.length_a   1.000
_cell.length_b   1.000
_cell.length_c   1.000
_cell.angle_alpha   90.00
_cell.angle_beta   90.00
_cell.angle_gamma   90.00
#
_symmetry.space_group_name_H-M   'P 1'
#
loop_
_entity.id
_entity.type
_entity.pdbx_description
1 polymer ?
#
loop_
_entity_poly.entity_id
_entity_poly.type
_entity_poly.pdbx_seq_one_letter_code
_entity_poly.pdbx_strand_id
1 'polypeptide(L)'
;MTDLAGQIAYWNTAGAAKVFTHPLDRSWLGGVDRGARVVDYGCGYGRLTAELADAGFSNVTGVDVSQALIGRARQQNPALHFYALTDPPTLHEPTDSVDVVLLFAVLTCVPSDDDQRRLIDELARVLRPGGLLYISDSGQLRPGSRTHVDSRHDERQSSAGDADSRSAQGE
;
A
#
# COMPACT_ATOMS: atom_id res chain seq x y z
N MET A 1 24.99 6.29 3.91
CA MET A 1 23.74 5.51 3.80
C MET A 1 23.75 4.55 4.96
N THR A 2 22.81 4.69 5.88
CA THR A 2 22.66 3.81 7.03
C THR A 2 22.04 2.50 6.54
N ASP A 3 22.56 1.36 6.99
CA ASP A 3 22.01 0.04 6.67
C ASP A 3 20.61 -0.17 7.32
N LEU A 4 19.98 -1.31 7.02
CA LEU A 4 18.65 -1.63 7.55
C LEU A 4 18.61 -1.62 9.08
N ALA A 5 19.67 -2.10 9.74
CA ALA A 5 19.75 -2.12 11.20
C ALA A 5 19.72 -0.72 11.80
N GLY A 6 20.46 0.23 11.22
CA GLY A 6 20.42 1.60 11.68
C GLY A 6 19.09 2.31 11.35
N GLN A 7 18.39 1.92 10.28
CA GLN A 7 17.03 2.42 10.01
C GLN A 7 16.02 1.91 11.05
N ILE A 8 16.11 0.64 11.46
CA ILE A 8 15.28 0.06 12.53
C ILE A 8 15.54 0.79 13.86
N ALA A 9 16.82 1.01 14.21
CA ALA A 9 17.20 1.74 15.42
C ALA A 9 16.65 3.18 15.42
N TYR A 10 16.73 3.86 14.27
CA TYR A 10 16.14 5.18 14.08
C TYR A 10 14.63 5.15 14.35
N TRP A 11 13.89 4.22 13.74
CA TRP A 11 12.43 4.17 13.90
C TRP A 11 11.96 3.77 15.30
N ASN A 12 12.70 2.89 15.97
CA ASN A 12 12.44 2.57 17.37
C ASN A 12 12.57 3.77 18.31
N THR A 13 13.37 4.77 17.93
CA THR A 13 13.60 5.98 18.73
C THR A 13 12.70 7.12 18.28
N ALA A 14 12.85 7.54 17.01
CA ALA A 14 12.15 8.68 16.44
C ALA A 14 10.64 8.43 16.26
N GLY A 15 10.25 7.18 15.99
CA GLY A 15 8.87 6.81 15.73
C GLY A 15 7.93 7.04 16.91
N ALA A 16 8.44 6.96 18.14
CA ALA A 16 7.62 7.12 19.36
C ALA A 16 6.87 8.46 19.37
N ALA A 17 7.54 9.56 19.00
CA ALA A 17 6.97 10.91 19.00
C ALA A 17 6.52 11.40 17.62
N LYS A 18 6.83 10.67 16.54
CA LYS A 18 6.54 11.14 15.18
C LYS A 18 5.04 11.08 14.88
N VAL A 19 4.59 12.07 14.12
CA VAL A 19 3.25 12.13 13.53
C VAL A 19 3.42 11.97 12.02
N PHE A 20 2.90 10.87 11.48
CA PHE A 20 2.86 10.61 10.03
C PHE A 20 1.61 11.23 9.41
N THR A 21 1.77 11.95 8.31
CA THR A 21 0.70 12.71 7.65
C THR A 21 0.51 12.36 6.17
N HIS A 22 1.22 11.36 5.66
CA HIS A 22 1.19 11.01 4.23
C HIS A 22 -0.22 10.56 3.81
N PRO A 23 -0.94 11.29 2.93
CA PRO A 23 -2.37 11.09 2.75
C PRO A 23 -2.70 9.78 2.05
N LEU A 24 -3.79 9.14 2.46
CA LEU A 24 -4.43 8.06 1.72
C LEU A 24 -5.55 8.64 0.85
N ASP A 25 -5.40 8.52 -0.47
CA ASP A 25 -6.51 8.80 -1.38
C ASP A 25 -7.51 7.65 -1.32
N ARG A 26 -8.66 7.88 -0.68
CA ARG A 26 -9.70 6.86 -0.50
C ARG A 26 -10.33 6.40 -1.82
N SER A 27 -10.22 7.19 -2.89
CA SER A 27 -10.74 6.80 -4.21
C SER A 27 -10.05 5.55 -4.75
N TRP A 28 -8.78 5.35 -4.37
CA TRP A 28 -8.00 4.18 -4.76
C TRP A 28 -8.66 2.87 -4.28
N LEU A 29 -9.44 2.92 -3.21
CA LEU A 29 -10.09 1.77 -2.57
C LEU A 29 -11.56 1.60 -2.97
N GLY A 30 -12.05 2.39 -3.92
CA GLY A 30 -13.46 2.41 -4.33
C GLY A 30 -14.00 1.08 -4.85
N GLY A 31 -13.13 0.26 -5.47
CA GLY A 31 -13.49 -1.06 -6.00
C GLY A 31 -13.09 -2.26 -5.13
N VAL A 32 -12.51 -2.02 -3.95
CA VAL A 32 -12.00 -3.10 -3.08
C VAL A 32 -13.11 -3.59 -2.14
N ASP A 33 -13.33 -4.90 -2.09
CA ASP A 33 -14.26 -5.51 -1.15
C ASP A 33 -13.89 -5.18 0.31
N ARG A 34 -14.87 -4.89 1.17
CA ARG A 34 -14.60 -4.50 2.57
C ARG A 34 -14.18 -5.68 3.46
N GLY A 35 -14.41 -6.92 3.02
CA GLY A 35 -13.83 -8.13 3.59
C GLY A 35 -12.48 -8.52 3.00
N ALA A 36 -11.95 -7.77 2.03
CA ALA A 36 -10.64 -8.05 1.45
C ALA A 36 -9.55 -8.06 2.53
N ARG A 37 -8.59 -8.99 2.40
CA ARG A 37 -7.41 -9.06 3.24
C ARG A 37 -6.41 -8.00 2.81
N VAL A 38 -6.20 -7.02 3.67
CA VAL A 38 -5.32 -5.88 3.44
C VAL A 38 -4.11 -5.94 4.36
N VAL A 39 -2.91 -5.71 3.80
CA VAL A 39 -1.67 -5.52 4.57
C VAL A 39 -1.19 -4.08 4.41
N ASP A 40 -1.02 -3.37 5.52
CA ASP A 40 -0.37 -2.06 5.58
C ASP A 40 1.12 -2.27 5.93
N TYR A 41 1.99 -2.35 4.92
CA TYR A 41 3.41 -2.61 5.10
C TYR A 41 4.14 -1.32 5.44
N GLY A 42 4.85 -1.30 6.58
CA GLY A 42 5.41 -0.08 7.17
C GLY A 42 4.34 0.80 7.80
N CYS A 43 3.38 0.19 8.51
CA CYS A 43 2.21 0.88 9.05
C CYS A 43 2.53 1.95 10.12
N GLY A 44 3.77 1.95 10.64
CA GLY A 44 4.17 2.77 11.76
C GLY A 44 3.27 2.57 12.98
N TYR A 45 2.67 3.64 13.47
CA TYR A 45 1.72 3.57 14.60
C TYR A 45 0.29 3.21 14.16
N GLY A 46 0.09 2.76 12.92
CA GLY A 46 -1.18 2.22 12.44
C GLY A 46 -2.23 3.25 12.00
N ARG A 47 -1.82 4.47 11.61
CA ARG A 47 -2.77 5.50 11.16
C ARG A 47 -3.60 5.03 9.97
N LEU A 48 -2.94 4.55 8.91
CA LEU A 48 -3.64 4.11 7.70
C LEU A 48 -4.45 2.84 7.95
N THR A 49 -3.89 1.89 8.71
CA THR A 49 -4.62 0.73 9.21
C THR A 49 -5.94 1.12 9.91
N ALA A 50 -5.93 2.14 10.79
CA ALA A 50 -7.12 2.64 11.46
C ALA A 50 -8.09 3.35 10.50
N GLU A 51 -7.59 4.18 9.58
CA GLU A 51 -8.42 4.84 8.56
C GLU A 51 -9.13 3.83 7.65
N LEU A 52 -8.49 2.69 7.33
CA LEU A 52 -9.11 1.59 6.60
C LEU A 52 -10.22 0.91 7.43
N ALA A 53 -9.95 0.63 8.70
CA ALA A 53 -10.94 0.03 9.59
C ALA A 53 -12.19 0.93 9.73
N ASP A 54 -11.99 2.25 9.91
CA ASP A 54 -13.05 3.25 9.97
C ASP A 54 -13.84 3.36 8.64
N ALA A 55 -13.19 3.03 7.51
CA ALA A 55 -13.83 2.95 6.20
C ALA A 55 -14.59 1.62 5.96
N GLY A 56 -14.63 0.75 6.97
CA GLY A 56 -15.40 -0.50 6.98
C GLY A 56 -14.60 -1.74 6.58
N PHE A 57 -13.28 -1.64 6.38
CA PHE A 57 -12.45 -2.82 6.12
C PHE A 57 -12.32 -3.67 7.39
N SER A 58 -12.70 -4.94 7.31
CA SER A 58 -12.75 -5.83 8.46
C SER A 58 -11.50 -6.71 8.63
N ASN A 59 -10.65 -6.79 7.61
CA ASN A 59 -9.50 -7.70 7.58
C ASN A 59 -8.21 -6.96 7.21
N VAL A 60 -7.80 -6.02 8.07
CA VAL A 60 -6.60 -5.20 7.88
C VAL A 60 -5.55 -5.57 8.92
N THR A 61 -4.33 -5.84 8.46
CA THR A 61 -3.16 -6.08 9.32
C THR A 61 -2.08 -5.04 9.04
N GLY A 62 -1.66 -4.32 10.07
CA GLY A 62 -0.53 -3.40 9.99
C GLY A 62 0.78 -4.06 10.41
N VAL A 63 1.84 -3.88 9.63
CA VAL A 63 3.16 -4.45 9.90
C VAL A 63 4.25 -3.41 9.84
N ASP A 64 5.22 -3.48 10.74
CA ASP A 64 6.36 -2.56 10.75
C ASP A 64 7.60 -3.24 11.34
N VAL A 65 8.79 -2.77 10.98
CA VAL A 65 10.05 -3.27 11.55
C VAL A 65 10.31 -2.74 12.96
N SER A 66 9.66 -1.64 13.34
CA SER A 66 9.81 -0.99 14.63
C SER A 66 8.85 -1.56 15.67
N GLN A 67 9.42 -2.28 16.65
CA GLN A 67 8.70 -2.76 17.82
C GLN A 67 8.03 -1.62 18.62
N ALA A 68 8.69 -0.46 18.71
CA ALA A 68 8.16 0.70 19.42
C ALA A 68 6.90 1.27 18.73
N LEU A 69 6.93 1.38 17.39
CA LEU A 69 5.78 1.84 16.61
C LEU A 69 4.60 0.85 16.69
N ILE A 70 4.87 -0.45 16.61
CA ILE A 70 3.85 -1.50 16.79
C ILE A 70 3.27 -1.48 18.21
N GLY A 71 4.09 -1.25 19.23
CA GLY A 71 3.61 -1.05 20.60
C GLY A 71 2.62 0.11 20.70
N ARG A 72 2.96 1.25 20.10
CA ARG A 72 2.07 2.41 20.02
C ARG A 72 0.80 2.11 19.21
N ALA A 73 0.91 1.41 18.07
CA ALA A 73 -0.23 1.06 17.24
C ALA A 73 -1.27 0.24 18.01
N ARG A 74 -0.81 -0.79 18.74
CA ARG A 74 -1.65 -1.64 19.59
C ARG A 74 -2.27 -0.86 20.75
N GLN A 75 -1.55 0.10 21.32
CA GLN A 75 -2.08 0.95 22.40
C GLN A 75 -3.18 1.89 21.88
N GLN A 76 -3.01 2.47 20.69
CA GLN A 76 -3.95 3.42 20.11
C GLN A 76 -5.17 2.74 19.49
N ASN A 77 -5.01 1.53 18.94
CA ASN A 77 -6.04 0.79 18.23
C ASN A 77 -6.08 -0.68 18.71
N PRO A 78 -6.51 -0.95 19.95
CA PRO A 78 -6.41 -2.29 20.55
C PRO A 78 -7.29 -3.35 19.89
N ALA A 79 -8.28 -2.96 19.09
CA ALA A 79 -9.14 -3.86 18.34
C ALA A 79 -8.56 -4.26 16.97
N LEU A 80 -7.47 -3.63 16.52
CA LEU A 80 -6.87 -3.88 15.21
C LEU A 80 -5.64 -4.79 15.33
N HIS A 81 -5.30 -5.45 14.21
CA HIS A 81 -4.21 -6.41 14.17
C HIS A 81 -2.90 -5.75 13.73
N PHE A 82 -1.88 -5.88 14.58
CA PHE A 82 -0.54 -5.39 14.29
C PHE A 82 0.52 -6.41 14.68
N TYR A 83 1.59 -6.53 13.89
CA TYR A 83 2.77 -7.28 14.28
C TYR A 83 4.07 -6.63 13.78
N ALA A 84 5.15 -6.88 14.53
CA ALA A 84 6.46 -6.42 14.16
C ALA A 84 7.19 -7.49 13.34
N LEU A 85 7.84 -7.09 12.25
CA LEU A 85 8.62 -7.99 11.40
C LEU A 85 9.86 -8.47 12.16
N THR A 86 10.08 -9.79 12.15
CA THR A 86 11.27 -10.40 12.76
C THR A 86 12.41 -10.60 11.77
N ASP A 87 12.09 -10.74 10.48
CA ASP A 87 13.05 -10.93 9.38
C ASP A 87 12.62 -10.11 8.15
N PRO A 88 12.76 -8.78 8.15
CA PRO A 88 12.34 -7.96 7.03
C PRO A 88 13.11 -8.29 5.73
N PRO A 89 12.43 -8.30 4.56
CA PRO A 89 11.05 -7.86 4.36
C PRO A 89 9.96 -8.93 4.57
N THR A 90 10.33 -10.16 4.99
CA THR A 90 9.47 -11.34 4.99
C THR A 90 8.22 -11.20 5.88
N LEU A 91 7.05 -11.37 5.25
CA LEU A 91 5.72 -11.39 5.86
C LEU A 91 5.34 -12.79 6.33
N HIS A 92 4.47 -12.87 7.35
CA HIS A 92 3.89 -14.15 7.81
C HIS A 92 2.82 -14.69 6.86
N GLU A 93 2.30 -13.82 6.00
CA GLU A 93 1.30 -14.12 5.00
C GLU A 93 1.79 -15.21 4.01
N PRO A 94 0.98 -16.25 3.76
CA PRO A 94 1.28 -17.22 2.70
C PRO A 94 1.32 -16.57 1.32
N THR A 95 1.93 -17.28 0.37
CA THR A 95 1.88 -16.92 -1.05
C THR A 95 0.43 -16.83 -1.52
N ASP A 96 0.14 -15.88 -2.40
CA ASP A 96 -1.18 -15.66 -3.02
C ASP A 96 -2.35 -15.49 -2.04
N SER A 97 -2.11 -14.92 -0.86
CA SER A 97 -3.10 -14.88 0.24
C SER A 97 -3.63 -13.50 0.61
N VAL A 98 -3.09 -12.43 0.00
CA VAL A 98 -3.42 -11.03 0.27
C VAL A 98 -4.09 -10.40 -0.95
N ASP A 99 -5.16 -9.65 -0.72
CA ASP A 99 -5.90 -8.97 -1.78
C ASP A 99 -5.30 -7.60 -2.11
N VAL A 100 -4.87 -6.87 -1.07
CA VAL A 100 -4.31 -5.52 -1.18
C VAL A 100 -3.12 -5.34 -0.26
N VAL A 101 -2.04 -4.74 -0.76
CA VAL A 101 -0.93 -4.23 0.04
C VAL A 101 -0.84 -2.72 -0.11
N LEU A 102 -0.72 -2.00 1.01
CA LEU A 102 -0.34 -0.60 1.05
C LEU A 102 1.15 -0.48 1.36
N LEU A 103 1.85 0.38 0.63
CA LEU A 103 3.26 0.71 0.82
C LEU A 103 3.46 2.24 0.78
N PHE A 104 3.35 2.88 1.94
CA PHE A 104 3.30 4.34 2.06
C PHE A 104 4.52 4.90 2.79
N ALA A 105 5.33 5.69 2.08
CA ALA A 105 6.59 6.29 2.59
C ALA A 105 7.59 5.26 3.15
N VAL A 106 7.62 4.05 2.58
CA VAL A 106 8.48 2.95 3.01
C VAL A 106 9.72 2.81 2.15
N LEU A 107 9.58 2.88 0.81
CA LEU A 107 10.70 2.67 -0.11
C LEU A 107 11.79 3.72 0.10
N THR A 108 11.41 4.97 0.42
CA THR A 108 12.36 6.04 0.80
C THR A 108 13.17 5.74 2.06
N CYS A 109 12.72 4.80 2.88
CA CYS A 109 13.42 4.34 4.07
C CYS A 109 14.24 3.07 3.84
N VAL A 110 14.10 2.41 2.69
CA VAL A 110 14.87 1.21 2.35
C VAL A 110 16.19 1.65 1.69
N PRO A 111 17.36 1.29 2.26
CA PRO A 111 18.61 1.97 1.96
C PRO A 111 19.27 1.56 0.63
N SER A 112 18.94 0.39 0.08
CA SER A 112 19.56 -0.13 -1.14
C SER A 112 18.51 -0.58 -2.17
N ASP A 113 18.86 -0.47 -3.45
CA ASP A 113 18.01 -0.93 -4.55
C ASP A 113 17.75 -2.44 -4.47
N ASP A 114 18.71 -3.22 -3.99
CA ASP A 114 18.55 -4.67 -3.81
C ASP A 114 17.59 -5.00 -2.67
N ASP A 115 17.61 -4.25 -1.56
CA ASP A 115 16.62 -4.41 -0.50
C ASP A 115 15.23 -3.95 -0.95
N GLN A 116 15.14 -2.89 -1.78
CA GLN A 116 13.87 -2.48 -2.38
C GLN A 116 13.31 -3.57 -3.30
N ARG A 117 14.14 -4.20 -4.13
CA ARG A 117 13.74 -5.34 -4.97
C ARG A 117 13.24 -6.51 -4.12
N ARG A 118 14.00 -6.90 -3.09
CA ARG A 118 13.59 -7.97 -2.16
C ARG A 118 12.25 -7.68 -1.50
N LEU A 119 11.99 -6.43 -1.14
CA LEU A 119 10.70 -6.01 -0.60
C LEU A 119 9.61 -6.18 -1.66
N ILE A 120 9.79 -5.66 -2.88
CA ILE A 120 8.79 -5.80 -3.94
C ILE A 120 8.52 -7.27 -4.29
N ASP A 121 9.56 -8.11 -4.33
CA ASP A 121 9.43 -9.56 -4.56
C ASP A 121 8.59 -10.23 -3.47
N GLU A 122 8.79 -9.84 -2.22
CA GLU A 122 8.03 -10.35 -1.09
C GLU A 122 6.57 -9.90 -1.11
N LEU A 123 6.30 -8.64 -1.46
CA LEU A 123 4.93 -8.15 -1.63
C LEU A 123 4.24 -8.85 -2.80
N ALA A 124 4.96 -9.08 -3.90
CA ALA A 124 4.45 -9.84 -5.05
C ALA A 124 4.15 -11.30 -4.68
N ARG A 125 4.96 -11.93 -3.82
CA ARG A 125 4.72 -13.30 -3.34
C ARG A 125 3.40 -13.42 -2.58
N VAL A 126 3.11 -12.50 -1.66
CA VAL A 126 1.91 -12.60 -0.81
C VAL A 126 0.64 -12.18 -1.52
N LEU A 127 0.74 -11.30 -2.52
CA LEU A 127 -0.39 -10.86 -3.31
C LEU A 127 -0.92 -12.00 -4.17
N ARG A 128 -2.23 -12.25 -4.09
CA ARG A 128 -2.91 -13.18 -5.00
C ARG A 128 -2.81 -12.69 -6.45
N PRO A 129 -3.00 -13.57 -7.45
CA PRO A 129 -3.19 -13.13 -8.83
C PRO A 129 -4.32 -12.08 -8.94
N GLY A 130 -4.00 -10.91 -9.49
CA GLY A 130 -4.93 -9.78 -9.58
C GLY A 130 -5.09 -8.96 -8.29
N GLY A 131 -4.30 -9.23 -7.25
CA GLY A 131 -4.19 -8.37 -6.07
C GLY A 131 -3.56 -7.02 -6.40
N LEU A 132 -3.76 -6.05 -5.51
CA LEU A 132 -3.38 -4.66 -5.73
C LEU A 132 -2.26 -4.23 -4.79
N LEU A 133 -1.21 -3.63 -5.34
CA LEU A 133 -0.16 -2.95 -4.59
C LEU A 133 -0.31 -1.44 -4.76
N TYR A 134 -0.65 -0.73 -3.69
CA TYR A 134 -0.70 0.73 -3.69
C TYR A 134 0.59 1.29 -3.10
N ILE A 135 1.33 2.04 -3.92
CA ILE A 135 2.58 2.68 -3.52
C ILE A 135 2.37 4.18 -3.51
N SER A 136 2.72 4.83 -2.41
CA SER A 136 2.76 6.29 -2.33
C SER A 136 4.02 6.69 -1.60
N ASP A 137 5.00 7.19 -2.34
CA ASP A 137 6.29 7.58 -1.77
C ASP A 137 6.74 8.94 -2.32
N SER A 138 7.32 9.76 -1.46
CA SER A 138 7.87 11.06 -1.83
C SER A 138 9.27 10.83 -2.39
N GLY A 139 9.36 10.47 -3.67
CA GLY A 139 10.65 10.26 -4.31
C GLY A 139 11.54 11.50 -4.20
N GLN A 140 12.75 11.36 -3.63
CA GLN A 140 13.87 12.18 -4.09
C GLN A 140 14.22 11.66 -5.48
N LEU A 141 13.63 12.26 -6.52
CA LEU A 141 14.08 12.00 -7.89
C LEU A 141 15.57 12.36 -7.95
N ARG A 142 16.41 11.36 -8.20
CA ARG A 142 17.81 11.62 -8.55
C ARG A 142 17.80 12.45 -9.84
N PRO A 143 18.68 13.44 -10.01
CA PRO A 143 18.81 14.15 -11.27
C PRO A 143 19.01 13.13 -12.41
N GLY A 144 18.06 13.06 -13.35
CA GLY A 144 18.09 12.12 -14.48
C GLY A 144 17.10 10.95 -14.44
N SER A 145 16.34 10.76 -13.35
CA SER A 145 15.25 9.77 -13.31
C SER A 145 14.10 10.18 -14.25
N ARG A 146 13.68 9.28 -15.15
CA ARG A 146 12.44 9.44 -15.94
C ARG A 146 11.26 8.86 -15.14
N THR A 147 10.30 9.69 -14.78
CA THR A 147 9.01 9.22 -14.25
C THR A 147 8.13 8.80 -15.42
N HIS A 148 7.78 7.52 -15.51
CA HIS A 148 6.66 7.10 -16.36
C HIS A 148 5.42 7.04 -15.48
N VAL A 149 4.50 7.99 -15.69
CA VAL A 149 3.18 7.96 -15.08
C VAL A 149 2.26 7.32 -16.12
N ASP A 150 1.91 6.03 -15.94
CA ASP A 150 0.89 5.38 -16.76
C ASP A 150 -0.47 5.57 -16.08
N SER A 151 -1.16 6.65 -16.46
CA SER A 151 -2.52 6.93 -16.03
C SER A 151 -3.53 6.20 -16.93
N ARG A 152 -3.58 4.87 -16.88
CA ARG A 152 -4.67 4.09 -17.52
C ARG A 152 -5.82 3.86 -16.55
N HIS A 153 -6.52 4.94 -16.24
CA HIS A 153 -7.87 4.89 -15.67
C HIS A 153 -8.70 6.04 -16.23
N ASP A 154 -8.97 6.02 -17.53
CA ASP A 154 -10.23 6.52 -18.09
C ASP A 154 -10.40 5.99 -19.53
N GLU A 155 -11.62 6.01 -20.09
CA GLU A 155 -12.00 5.61 -21.47
C GLU A 155 -12.60 4.20 -21.69
N ARG A 156 -13.38 3.66 -20.74
CA ARG A 156 -14.46 2.72 -21.11
C ARG A 156 -15.78 3.07 -20.45
N GLN A 157 -16.41 4.15 -20.92
CA GLN A 157 -17.87 4.30 -20.99
C GLN A 157 -18.29 5.60 -21.71
N SER A 158 -18.29 5.58 -23.04
CA SER A 158 -19.20 6.30 -23.96
C SER A 158 -18.73 5.90 -25.37
N SER A 159 -19.51 5.35 -26.29
CA SER A 159 -20.93 5.44 -26.59
C SER A 159 -21.40 4.10 -27.21
N ALA A 160 -22.33 3.41 -26.56
CA ALA A 160 -23.31 2.60 -27.26
C ALA A 160 -24.54 3.50 -27.45
N GLY A 161 -24.83 3.90 -28.68
CA GLY A 161 -25.97 4.75 -29.00
C GLY A 161 -25.95 5.18 -30.47
N ASP A 162 -26.98 4.74 -31.18
CA ASP A 162 -27.47 5.21 -32.48
C ASP A 162 -26.68 4.86 -33.76
N ALA A 163 -27.09 3.73 -34.36
CA ALA A 163 -27.31 3.65 -35.79
C ALA A 163 -28.32 2.53 -36.11
N ASP A 164 -29.61 2.85 -36.00
CA ASP A 164 -30.65 2.11 -36.74
C ASP A 164 -31.53 3.12 -37.49
N SER A 165 -32.03 2.71 -38.66
CA SER A 165 -32.76 3.42 -39.71
C SER A 165 -31.95 3.98 -40.91
N ARG A 166 -31.72 3.09 -41.89
CA ARG A 166 -31.81 3.46 -43.31
C ARG A 166 -32.68 2.44 -44.05
N SER A 167 -33.95 2.82 -44.24
CA SER A 167 -34.85 2.17 -45.19
C SER A 167 -35.58 3.25 -46.00
N ALA A 168 -35.29 3.23 -47.31
CA ALA A 168 -36.18 3.50 -48.45
C ALA A 168 -37.01 4.80 -48.51
N GLN A 169 -36.70 5.61 -49.53
CA GLN A 169 -37.59 6.29 -50.51
C GLN A 169 -36.66 7.14 -51.40
N GLY A 170 -36.61 7.07 -52.74
CA GLY A 170 -37.60 6.62 -53.71
C GLY A 170 -38.40 7.80 -54.23
N GLU A 171 -37.83 8.58 -55.17
CA GLU A 171 -38.45 9.20 -56.37
C GLU A 171 -37.42 10.05 -57.13
#